data_AF-A0A2E4DDJ5-F1
#
_entry.id   AF-A0A2E4DDJ5-F1
#
_cell.length_a   1.000
_cell.length_b   1.000
_cell.length_c   1.000
_cell.angle_alpha   90.00
_cell.angle_beta   90.00
_cell.angle_gamma   90.00
#
_symmetry.space_group_name_H-M   'P 1'
#
loop_
_entity.id
_entity.type
_entity.pdbx_description
1 polymer ?
#
loop_
_entity_poly.entity_id
_entity_poly.type
_entity_poly.pdbx_seq_one_letter_code
_entity_poly.pdbx_strand_id
1 'polypeptide(L)'
;MSREYIKTEITKILEKEEFPKNLALASAWIIANFKGVNIKIFDVSATSSLCDYNIIATAENTTQAKAMVDEIQRQLKAVAKMNSLEGVSDGEWILLDMLDIIVHIFQDTTRDVFALEELWLNAPQVEIPNEYYYGPGEELKSSNDPTENYF
;
A
#
# COMPACT_ATOMS: atom_id res chain seq x y z
N MET A 1 -10.81 -12.45 5.07
CA MET A 1 -10.84 -11.71 6.36
C MET A 1 -12.21 -11.07 6.56
N SER A 2 -12.68 -10.92 7.80
CA SER A 2 -13.93 -10.22 8.06
C SER A 2 -13.72 -8.71 7.86
N ARG A 3 -14.76 -8.01 7.37
CA ARG A 3 -14.71 -6.54 7.19
C ARG A 3 -14.46 -5.80 8.50
N GLU A 4 -14.95 -6.36 9.60
CA GLU A 4 -14.76 -5.80 10.94
C GLU A 4 -13.30 -5.81 11.39
N TYR A 5 -12.57 -6.88 11.06
CA TYR A 5 -11.14 -6.98 11.35
C TYR A 5 -10.34 -5.88 10.63
N ILE A 6 -10.54 -5.73 9.32
CA ILE A 6 -9.87 -4.69 8.51
C ILE A 6 -10.12 -3.30 9.11
N LYS A 7 -11.38 -2.99 9.40
CA LYS A 7 -11.74 -1.70 9.99
C LYS A 7 -11.05 -1.47 11.34
N THR A 8 -11.02 -2.49 12.20
CA THR A 8 -10.38 -2.42 13.51
C THR A 8 -8.89 -2.12 13.41
N GLU A 9 -8.17 -2.83 12.53
CA GLU A 9 -6.74 -2.59 12.34
C GLU A 9 -6.45 -1.22 11.75
N ILE A 10 -7.25 -0.78 10.77
CA ILE A 10 -7.11 0.57 10.19
C ILE A 10 -7.33 1.65 11.25
N THR A 11 -8.36 1.52 12.10
CA THR A 11 -8.60 2.48 13.19
C THR A 11 -7.39 2.57 14.13
N LYS A 12 -6.78 1.45 14.51
CA LYS A 12 -5.57 1.46 15.35
C LYS A 12 -4.41 2.20 14.69
N ILE A 13 -4.20 2.00 13.39
CA ILE A 13 -3.13 2.68 12.63
C ILE A 13 -3.40 4.18 12.59
N LEU A 14 -4.65 4.58 12.32
CA LEU A 14 -5.06 5.99 12.26
C LEU A 14 -4.87 6.71 13.60
N GLU A 15 -5.04 6.03 14.73
CA GLU A 15 -4.87 6.59 16.07
C GLU A 15 -3.41 6.60 16.54
N LYS A 16 -2.56 5.70 16.03
CA LYS A 16 -1.17 5.54 16.47
C LYS A 16 -0.22 6.61 15.91
N GLU A 17 -0.51 7.11 14.71
CA GLU A 17 0.36 8.02 13.96
C GLU A 17 -0.37 9.32 13.65
N GLU A 18 0.38 10.40 13.41
CA GLU A 18 -0.21 11.69 13.08
C GLU A 18 -0.65 11.77 11.61
N PHE A 19 -1.67 12.59 11.36
CA PHE A 19 -2.05 12.95 9.99
C PHE A 19 -0.94 13.80 9.34
N PRO A 20 -0.57 13.57 8.05
CA PRO A 20 -1.15 12.58 7.13
C PRO A 20 -0.39 11.24 7.03
N LYS A 21 0.69 11.04 7.82
CA LYS A 21 1.47 9.80 7.85
C LYS A 21 0.62 8.57 8.16
N ASN A 22 -0.37 8.73 9.03
CA ASN A 22 -1.30 7.68 9.39
C ASN A 22 -2.13 7.16 8.19
N LEU A 23 -2.49 8.02 7.23
CA LEU A 23 -3.15 7.63 5.99
C LEU A 23 -2.21 6.83 5.09
N ALA A 24 -0.94 7.24 5.00
CA ALA A 24 0.06 6.54 4.20
C ALA A 24 0.29 5.11 4.72
N LEU A 25 0.45 4.97 6.05
CA LEU A 25 0.60 3.68 6.70
C LEU A 25 -0.66 2.81 6.62
N ALA A 26 -1.86 3.39 6.78
CA ALA A 26 -3.10 2.65 6.61
C ALA A 26 -3.26 2.15 5.16
N SER A 27 -2.90 2.96 4.17
CA SER A 27 -2.91 2.56 2.75
C SER A 27 -1.93 1.42 2.48
N ALA A 28 -0.70 1.51 3.00
CA ALA A 28 0.29 0.44 2.90
C ALA A 28 -0.16 -0.87 3.57
N TRP A 29 -0.80 -0.78 4.74
CA TRP A 29 -1.38 -1.95 5.41
C TRP A 29 -2.46 -2.63 4.56
N ILE A 30 -3.37 -1.86 3.96
CA ILE A 30 -4.42 -2.38 3.07
C ILE A 30 -3.79 -3.07 1.86
N ILE A 31 -2.83 -2.42 1.20
CA ILE A 31 -2.11 -2.97 0.04
C ILE A 31 -1.45 -4.30 0.41
N ALA A 32 -0.73 -4.36 1.53
CA ALA A 32 -0.08 -5.57 2.00
C ALA A 32 -1.07 -6.71 2.31
N ASN A 33 -2.23 -6.38 2.91
CA ASN A 33 -3.29 -7.36 3.19
C ASN A 33 -3.94 -7.92 1.92
N PHE A 34 -3.93 -7.14 0.85
CA PHE A 34 -4.35 -7.55 -0.48
C PHE A 34 -3.22 -8.19 -1.29
N LYS A 35 -2.10 -8.54 -0.65
CA LYS A 35 -0.92 -9.21 -1.24
C LYS A 35 -0.16 -8.33 -2.25
N GLY A 36 -0.26 -7.02 -2.14
CA GLY A 36 0.60 -6.10 -2.88
C GLY A 36 2.05 -6.21 -2.40
N VAL A 37 2.98 -6.00 -3.32
CA VAL A 37 4.42 -6.19 -3.08
C VAL A 37 5.20 -4.93 -3.43
N ASN A 38 6.47 -4.89 -3.00
CA ASN A 38 7.37 -3.76 -3.24
C ASN A 38 6.73 -2.41 -2.84
N ILE A 39 6.14 -2.38 -1.64
CA ILE A 39 5.47 -1.18 -1.13
C ILE A 39 6.54 -0.22 -0.61
N LYS A 40 6.55 1.01 -1.10
CA LYS A 40 7.41 2.10 -0.62
C LYS A 40 6.58 3.32 -0.28
N ILE A 41 6.95 4.03 0.77
CA ILE A 41 6.36 5.31 1.16
C ILE A 41 7.48 6.34 1.18
N PHE A 42 7.35 7.37 0.34
CA PHE A 42 8.27 8.50 0.27
C PHE A 42 7.66 9.71 0.96
N ASP A 43 8.35 10.27 1.94
CA ASP A 43 8.04 11.56 2.54
C ASP A 43 8.61 12.67 1.66
N VAL A 44 7.72 13.36 0.95
CA VAL A 44 8.07 14.43 0.01
C VAL A 44 7.65 15.80 0.52
N SER A 45 7.11 15.90 1.74
CA SER A 45 6.56 17.12 2.35
C SER A 45 7.52 18.31 2.34
N ALA A 46 8.83 18.04 2.46
CA ALA A 46 9.87 19.07 2.42
C ALA A 46 10.21 19.58 1.00
N THR A 47 9.79 18.86 -0.04
CA THR A 47 10.24 19.07 -1.44
C THR A 47 9.10 19.27 -2.44
N SER A 48 7.88 18.89 -2.08
CA SER A 48 6.70 18.93 -2.94
C SER A 48 5.59 19.68 -2.24
N SER A 49 4.92 20.57 -2.96
CA SER A 49 3.68 21.22 -2.49
C SER A 49 2.42 20.49 -2.96
N LEU A 50 2.57 19.37 -3.68
CA LEU A 50 1.43 18.62 -4.23
C LEU A 50 0.79 17.72 -3.16
N CYS A 51 1.62 17.01 -2.40
CA CYS A 51 1.24 16.08 -1.34
C CYS A 51 2.43 15.90 -0.39
N ASP A 52 2.18 15.32 0.78
CA ASP A 52 3.22 15.03 1.78
C ASP A 52 3.82 13.64 1.60
N TYR A 53 3.02 12.63 1.19
CA TYR A 53 3.49 11.27 1.00
C TYR A 53 3.10 10.67 -0.36
N ASN A 54 4.06 10.03 -1.03
CA ASN A 54 3.81 9.17 -2.18
C ASN A 54 3.97 7.70 -1.78
N ILE A 55 2.96 6.89 -2.05
CA ILE A 55 2.95 5.46 -1.79
C ILE A 55 3.00 4.76 -3.14
N ILE A 56 3.97 3.87 -3.33
CA ILE A 56 4.11 3.08 -4.56
C ILE A 56 4.06 1.61 -4.21
N ALA A 57 3.23 0.85 -4.91
CA ALA A 57 3.10 -0.58 -4.76
C ALA A 57 2.97 -1.29 -6.10
N THR A 58 3.32 -2.58 -6.12
CA THR A 58 3.09 -3.48 -7.25
C THR A 58 1.93 -4.42 -6.93
N ALA A 59 1.01 -4.55 -7.87
CA ALA A 59 0.02 -5.60 -7.95
C ALA A 59 0.42 -6.63 -9.01
N GLU A 60 0.13 -7.90 -8.75
CA GLU A 60 0.37 -9.03 -9.65
C GLU A 60 -0.59 -9.02 -10.85
N ASN A 61 -1.77 -8.42 -10.72
CA ASN A 61 -2.73 -8.30 -11.82
C ASN A 61 -3.71 -7.13 -11.62
N THR A 62 -4.41 -6.75 -12.71
CA THR A 62 -5.39 -5.65 -12.73
C THR A 62 -6.54 -5.83 -11.74
N THR A 63 -7.00 -7.06 -11.49
CA THR A 63 -8.11 -7.32 -10.56
C THR A 63 -7.68 -7.02 -9.13
N GLN A 64 -6.47 -7.46 -8.76
CA GLN A 64 -5.88 -7.17 -7.47
C GLN A 64 -5.64 -5.67 -7.29
N ALA A 65 -5.10 -4.99 -8.30
CA ALA A 65 -4.88 -3.54 -8.27
C ALA A 65 -6.18 -2.77 -7.98
N LYS A 66 -7.26 -3.09 -8.70
CA LYS A 66 -8.58 -2.48 -8.49
C LYS A 66 -9.13 -2.77 -7.09
N ALA A 67 -9.00 -4.01 -6.63
CA ALA A 67 -9.46 -4.41 -5.31
C ALA A 67 -8.73 -3.68 -4.16
N MET A 68 -7.41 -3.42 -4.31
CA MET A 68 -6.65 -2.60 -3.36
C MET A 68 -7.20 -1.18 -3.27
N VAL A 69 -7.36 -0.51 -4.42
CA VAL A 69 -7.84 0.88 -4.45
C VAL A 69 -9.27 1.00 -3.94
N ASP A 70 -10.15 0.08 -4.33
CA ASP A 70 -11.53 0.04 -3.84
C ASP A 70 -11.59 -0.08 -2.31
N GLU A 71 -10.70 -0.89 -1.71
CA GLU A 71 -10.64 -1.03 -0.26
C GLU A 71 -10.05 0.21 0.42
N ILE A 72 -9.01 0.81 -0.14
CA ILE A 72 -8.44 2.09 0.35
C ILE A 72 -9.54 3.15 0.39
N GLN A 73 -10.25 3.37 -0.72
CA GLN A 73 -11.34 4.34 -0.78
C GLN A 73 -12.44 4.01 0.23
N ARG A 74 -12.83 2.74 0.34
CA ARG A 74 -13.89 2.31 1.25
C ARG A 74 -13.57 2.62 2.71
N GLN A 75 -12.34 2.35 3.13
CA GLN A 75 -11.92 2.46 4.53
C GLN A 75 -11.53 3.89 4.90
N LEU A 76 -10.93 4.64 3.97
CA LEU A 76 -10.36 5.96 4.27
C LEU A 76 -11.26 7.15 3.88
N LYS A 77 -12.33 6.97 3.09
CA LYS A 77 -13.26 8.05 2.70
C LYS A 77 -13.88 8.87 3.84
N ALA A 78 -13.93 8.32 5.06
CA ALA A 78 -14.50 9.01 6.21
C ALA A 78 -13.49 9.94 6.90
N VAL A 79 -12.20 9.74 6.66
CA VAL A 79 -11.09 10.44 7.33
C VAL A 79 -10.17 11.18 6.35
N ALA A 80 -10.32 10.94 5.05
CA ALA A 80 -9.56 11.58 3.98
C ALA A 80 -10.47 12.00 2.83
N LYS A 81 -10.07 13.04 2.09
CA LYS A 81 -10.76 13.48 0.88
C LYS A 81 -10.27 12.68 -0.32
N MET A 82 -11.20 12.06 -1.07
CA MET A 82 -10.88 11.41 -2.35
C MET A 82 -10.89 12.48 -3.45
N ASN A 83 -9.73 12.88 -3.96
CA ASN A 83 -9.61 13.95 -4.95
C ASN A 83 -9.84 13.44 -6.37
N SER A 84 -9.03 12.48 -6.80
CA SER A 84 -9.16 11.84 -8.11
C SER A 84 -8.76 10.38 -8.06
N LEU A 85 -9.28 9.63 -9.02
CA LEU A 85 -8.94 8.23 -9.25
C LEU A 85 -8.80 8.00 -10.75
N GLU A 86 -7.61 7.61 -11.18
CA GLU A 86 -7.23 7.48 -12.58
C GLU A 86 -6.68 6.08 -12.89
N GLY A 87 -6.75 5.64 -14.15
CA GLY A 87 -6.17 4.36 -14.60
C GLY A 87 -6.92 3.08 -14.21
N VAL A 88 -8.08 3.18 -13.56
CA VAL A 88 -8.88 2.01 -13.11
C VAL A 88 -9.37 1.13 -14.27
N SER A 89 -9.58 1.70 -15.47
CA SER A 89 -10.08 0.95 -16.62
C SER A 89 -9.12 -0.15 -17.05
N ASP A 90 -7.86 0.20 -17.31
CA ASP A 90 -6.81 -0.75 -17.67
C ASP A 90 -6.24 -1.47 -16.44
N GLY A 91 -6.00 -0.76 -15.33
CA GLY A 91 -5.39 -1.31 -14.12
C GLY A 91 -3.89 -1.60 -14.26
N GLU A 92 -3.22 -1.03 -15.26
CA GLU A 92 -1.77 -1.10 -15.46
C GLU A 92 -1.04 -0.14 -14.53
N TRP A 93 -1.60 1.06 -14.36
CA TRP A 93 -1.18 2.04 -13.39
C TRP A 93 -2.41 2.78 -12.86
N ILE A 94 -2.77 2.49 -11.60
CA ILE A 94 -3.84 3.20 -10.91
C ILE A 94 -3.23 4.28 -10.03
N LEU A 95 -3.74 5.50 -10.15
CA LEU A 95 -3.38 6.65 -9.30
C LEU A 95 -4.61 7.05 -8.48
N LEU A 96 -4.49 6.99 -7.16
CA LEU A 96 -5.49 7.51 -6.22
C LEU A 96 -4.90 8.73 -5.50
N ASP A 97 -5.47 9.90 -5.79
CA ASP A 97 -5.09 11.17 -5.16
C ASP A 97 -6.01 11.45 -3.97
N MET A 98 -5.41 11.61 -2.79
CA MET A 98 -6.09 11.95 -1.54
C MET A 98 -5.59 13.28 -0.94
N LEU A 99 -5.10 14.19 -1.79
CA LEU A 99 -4.45 15.47 -1.48
C LEU A 99 -3.17 15.34 -0.67
N ASP A 100 -3.28 14.99 0.61
CA ASP A 100 -2.13 14.91 1.50
C ASP A 100 -1.25 13.70 1.19
N ILE A 101 -1.83 12.65 0.60
CA ILE A 101 -1.09 11.49 0.11
C ILE A 101 -1.56 11.08 -1.29
N ILE A 102 -0.67 10.46 -2.07
CA ILE A 102 -0.97 9.88 -3.38
C ILE A 102 -0.56 8.41 -3.38
N VAL A 103 -1.45 7.53 -3.81
CA VAL A 103 -1.20 6.09 -3.92
C VAL A 103 -1.09 5.69 -5.38
N HIS A 104 0.03 5.10 -5.76
CA HIS A 104 0.29 4.53 -7.07
C HIS A 104 0.35 3.00 -6.99
N ILE A 105 -0.53 2.33 -7.70
CA ILE A 105 -0.53 0.86 -7.83
C ILE A 105 -0.21 0.51 -9.27
N PHE A 106 0.93 -0.13 -9.46
CA PHE A 106 1.45 -0.52 -10.76
C PHE A 106 1.34 -2.03 -10.98
N GLN A 107 1.25 -2.46 -12.23
CA GLN A 107 1.78 -3.76 -12.63
C GLN A 107 3.30 -3.72 -12.75
N ASP A 108 3.93 -4.88 -12.59
CA ASP A 108 5.40 -5.03 -12.51
C ASP A 108 6.13 -4.36 -13.69
N THR A 109 5.81 -4.76 -14.93
CA THR A 109 6.44 -4.19 -16.13
C THR A 109 6.17 -2.69 -16.28
N THR A 110 4.97 -2.23 -15.91
CA THR A 110 4.60 -0.82 -16.01
C THR A 110 5.40 0.01 -15.01
N ARG A 111 5.65 -0.50 -13.79
CA ARG A 111 6.49 0.17 -12.78
C ARG A 111 7.91 0.41 -13.28
N ASP A 112 8.50 -0.58 -13.93
CA ASP A 112 9.86 -0.48 -14.48
C ASP A 112 9.97 0.56 -15.59
N VAL A 113 8.95 0.64 -16.45
CA VAL A 113 8.92 1.61 -17.56
C VAL A 113 8.80 3.05 -17.06
N PHE A 114 7.95 3.30 -16.07
CA PHE A 114 7.74 4.65 -15.54
C PHE A 114 8.83 5.06 -14.54
N ALA A 115 9.42 4.10 -13.82
CA ALA A 115 10.50 4.32 -12.85
C ALA A 115 10.23 5.51 -11.90
N LEU A 116 8.98 5.70 -11.46
CA LEU A 116 8.55 6.93 -10.77
C LEU A 116 9.32 7.21 -9.47
N GLU A 117 9.83 6.15 -8.84
CA GLU A 117 10.72 6.20 -7.67
C GLU A 117 11.96 7.06 -7.90
N GLU A 118 12.44 7.19 -9.14
CA GLU A 118 13.60 8.01 -9.49
C GLU A 118 13.40 9.48 -9.12
N LEU A 119 12.15 9.96 -9.10
CA LEU A 119 11.80 11.31 -8.69
C LEU A 119 12.06 11.56 -7.19
N TRP A 120 12.09 10.50 -6.38
CA TRP A 120 12.10 10.58 -4.92
C TRP A 120 13.25 9.81 -4.27
N LEU A 121 14.32 9.51 -5.02
CA LEU A 121 15.48 8.77 -4.49
C LEU A 121 16.15 9.42 -3.27
N ASN A 122 16.06 10.75 -3.17
CA ASN A 122 16.63 11.53 -2.07
C ASN A 122 15.60 11.87 -0.98
N ALA A 123 14.34 11.48 -1.15
CA ALA A 123 13.29 11.70 -0.17
C ALA A 123 13.44 10.67 0.97
N PRO A 124 13.23 11.07 2.25
CA PRO A 124 13.13 10.12 3.34
C PRO A 124 12.05 9.06 3.05
N GLN A 125 12.32 7.82 3.42
CA GLN A 125 11.33 6.75 3.33
C GLN A 125 10.74 6.46 4.69
N VAL A 126 9.42 6.29 4.74
CA VAL A 126 8.74 5.84 5.97
C VAL A 126 8.89 4.34 6.08
N GLU A 127 9.42 3.88 7.21
CA GLU A 127 9.51 2.46 7.53
C GLU A 127 8.11 1.87 7.71
N ILE A 128 7.80 0.83 6.93
CA ILE A 128 6.54 0.08 7.04
C ILE A 128 6.77 -1.03 8.06
N PRO A 129 5.97 -1.10 9.14
CA PRO A 129 6.13 -2.17 10.14
C PRO A 129 6.04 -3.55 9.51
N ASN A 130 6.93 -4.45 9.91
CA ASN A 130 6.97 -5.81 9.37
C ASN A 130 5.65 -6.57 9.57
N GLU A 131 4.89 -6.25 10.62
CA GLU A 131 3.57 -6.83 10.87
C GLU A 131 2.48 -6.43 9.85
N TYR A 132 2.74 -5.47 8.96
CA TYR A 132 1.78 -5.07 7.92
C TYR A 132 1.81 -6.03 6.73
N TYR A 133 3.02 -6.49 6.41
CA TYR A 133 3.23 -7.64 5.55
C TYR A 133 2.79 -8.85 6.38
N TYR A 134 1.98 -9.76 5.84
CA TYR A 134 1.37 -10.90 6.54
C TYR A 134 0.08 -10.59 7.33
N GLY A 135 -1.06 -10.92 6.70
CA GLY A 135 -2.36 -11.06 7.38
C GLY A 135 -2.37 -12.18 8.43
N PRO A 136 -3.46 -12.33 9.20
CA PRO A 136 -3.45 -13.02 10.49
C PRO A 136 -2.99 -14.48 10.39
N GLY A 137 -1.87 -14.78 11.05
CA GLY A 137 -1.59 -16.08 11.67
C GLY A 137 -1.46 -17.29 10.75
N GLU A 138 -0.81 -17.17 9.59
CA GLU A 138 -0.11 -18.36 9.09
C GLU A 138 1.21 -18.46 9.85
N GLU A 139 1.25 -19.43 10.78
CA GLU A 139 2.46 -19.90 11.42
C GLU A 139 3.59 -19.90 10.41
N LEU A 140 4.72 -19.28 10.76
CA LEU A 140 6.00 -19.71 10.26
C LEU A 140 6.10 -21.21 10.62
N LYS A 141 5.62 -22.08 9.72
CA LYS A 141 6.02 -23.48 9.75
C LYS A 141 7.52 -23.43 9.55
N SER A 142 8.27 -23.53 10.64
CA SER A 142 9.61 -24.07 10.53
C SER A 142 9.39 -25.47 9.94
N SER A 143 9.64 -25.62 8.64
CA SER A 143 9.67 -26.94 8.03
C SER A 143 10.90 -27.66 8.57
N ASN A 144 10.78 -28.22 9.78
CA ASN A 144 11.51 -29.43 10.13
C ASN A 144 10.77 -30.61 9.51
N ASP A 145 10.58 -30.59 8.19
CA ASP A 145 10.07 -31.74 7.47
C ASP A 145 11.24 -32.73 7.28
N PRO A 146 11.24 -33.88 7.96
CA PRO A 146 12.33 -34.85 7.83
C PRO A 146 12.35 -35.54 6.45
N THR A 147 11.38 -35.25 5.58
CA THR A 147 11.18 -35.96 4.30
C THR A 147 11.78 -35.26 3.08
N GLU A 148 12.44 -34.09 3.23
CA GLU A 148 13.12 -33.41 2.12
C GLU A 148 14.27 -34.23 1.47
N ASN A 149 14.69 -35.36 2.06
CA ASN A 149 15.69 -36.26 1.49
C ASN A 149 15.12 -37.55 0.86
N TYR A 150 13.82 -37.61 0.56
CA TYR A 150 13.20 -38.79 -0.04
C TYR A 150 12.78 -38.66 -1.52
N PHE A 151 13.31 -37.68 -2.26
CA PHE A 151 13.28 -37.67 -3.72
C PHE A 151 14.61 -37.21 -4.31
#